data_AF-A0A962UZH8-F1
#
_entry.id   AF-A0A962UZH8-F1
#
_cell.length_a   1.000
_cell.length_b   1.000
_cell.length_c   1.000
_cell.angle_alpha   90.00
_cell.angle_beta   90.00
_cell.angle_gamma   90.00
#
_symmetry.space_group_name_H-M   'P 1'
#
loop_
_entity.id
_entity.type
_entity.pdbx_description
1 polymer ?
#
loop_
_entity_poly.entity_id
_entity_poly.type
_entity_poly.pdbx_seq_one_letter_code
_entity_poly.pdbx_strand_id
1 'polypeptide(L)'
;MAAVAGAVADHMLAALTQQRELRKAYVNNGGDIALYLSPGEHFKTGLVSRVDQPAISGICTLHAAMPVRGIATSGWRGRSFSLGIADAVTVLAAHAAQADAAATLLGNAVVCEHPAIQR
;
A
#
# COMPACT_ATOMS: atom_id res chain seq x y z
N MET A 1 -6.70 2.53 14.64
CA MET A 1 -7.60 1.91 13.64
C MET A 1 -6.72 1.56 12.44
N ALA A 2 -6.71 0.31 12.00
CA ALA A 2 -5.93 -0.12 10.83
C ALA A 2 -6.90 -0.62 9.75
N ALA A 3 -6.55 -0.50 8.46
CA ALA A 3 -7.38 -0.85 7.30
C ALA A 3 -8.43 0.17 6.82
N VAL A 4 -8.62 1.32 7.47
CA VAL A 4 -9.70 2.27 7.08
C VAL A 4 -9.45 2.82 5.68
N ALA A 5 -8.23 3.26 5.42
CA ALA A 5 -7.91 3.93 4.17
C ALA A 5 -7.96 2.92 3.02
N GLY A 6 -7.43 1.71 3.24
CA GLY A 6 -7.55 0.59 2.32
C GLY A 6 -9.00 0.15 2.08
N ALA A 7 -9.83 0.04 3.12
CA ALA A 7 -11.24 -0.33 2.96
C ALA A 7 -12.04 0.70 2.17
N VAL A 8 -11.76 2.00 2.38
CA VAL A 8 -12.35 3.07 1.56
C VAL A 8 -11.88 2.95 0.11
N ALA A 9 -10.60 2.65 -0.14
CA ALA A 9 -10.10 2.45 -1.49
C ALA A 9 -10.78 1.26 -2.20
N ASP A 10 -10.93 0.13 -1.52
CA ASP A 10 -11.64 -1.05 -2.03
C ASP A 10 -13.11 -0.71 -2.35
N HIS A 11 -13.80 -0.03 -1.44
CA HIS A 11 -15.20 0.36 -1.62
C HIS A 11 -15.38 1.30 -2.83
N MET A 12 -14.52 2.31 -2.94
CA MET A 12 -14.54 3.26 -4.05
C MET A 12 -14.20 2.59 -5.39
N LEU A 13 -13.28 1.63 -5.40
CA LEU A 13 -12.96 0.88 -6.61
C LEU A 13 -14.15 0.02 -7.06
N ALA A 14 -14.85 -0.62 -6.13
CA ALA A 14 -16.06 -1.36 -6.43
C ALA A 14 -17.13 -0.46 -7.06
N ALA A 15 -17.39 0.72 -6.48
CA ALA A 15 -18.31 1.70 -7.06
C ALA A 15 -17.86 2.22 -8.44
N LEU A 16 -16.55 2.42 -8.63
CA LEU A 16 -15.97 2.88 -9.90
C LEU A 16 -16.11 1.84 -11.01
N THR A 17 -15.99 0.55 -10.67
CA THR A 17 -16.02 -0.56 -11.64
C THR A 17 -17.43 -1.12 -11.87
N GLN A 18 -18.38 -0.80 -10.99
CA GLN A 18 -19.77 -1.21 -11.11
C GLN A 18 -20.39 -0.69 -12.42
N GLN A 19 -20.90 -1.60 -13.24
CA GLN A 19 -21.57 -1.32 -14.52
C GLN A 19 -20.69 -0.58 -15.56
N ARG A 20 -19.36 -0.74 -15.49
CA ARG A 20 -18.45 -0.14 -16.45
C ARG A 20 -17.47 -1.17 -17.00
N GLU A 21 -17.21 -1.08 -18.30
CA GLU A 21 -16.14 -1.86 -18.94
C GLU A 21 -14.84 -1.06 -18.89
N LEU A 22 -14.08 -1.26 -17.81
CA LEU A 22 -12.75 -0.68 -17.67
C LEU A 22 -11.71 -1.76 -18.00
N ARG A 23 -10.60 -1.36 -18.60
CA ARG A 23 -9.42 -2.25 -18.74
C ARG A 23 -8.57 -2.20 -17.47
N LYS A 24 -8.40 -1.01 -16.90
CA LYS A 24 -7.59 -0.78 -15.71
C LYS A 24 -8.16 0.38 -14.92
N ALA A 25 -8.16 0.26 -13.60
CA ALA A 25 -8.52 1.33 -12.69
C ALA A 25 -7.73 1.20 -11.39
N TYR A 26 -7.57 2.31 -10.68
CA TYR A 26 -7.07 2.28 -9.31
C TYR A 26 -7.69 3.41 -8.50
N VAL A 27 -7.80 3.18 -7.19
CA VAL A 27 -8.14 4.21 -6.21
C VAL A 27 -7.00 4.29 -5.23
N ASN A 28 -6.44 5.48 -5.01
CA ASN A 28 -5.38 5.73 -4.05
C ASN A 28 -5.91 6.64 -2.94
N ASN A 29 -5.97 6.10 -1.72
CA ASN A 29 -6.34 6.84 -0.53
C ASN A 29 -5.14 7.00 0.40
N GLY A 30 -4.26 7.96 0.08
CA GLY A 30 -3.15 8.33 0.97
C GLY A 30 -1.97 7.34 1.01
N GLY A 31 -1.85 6.45 0.01
CA GLY A 31 -0.84 5.38 -0.02
C GLY A 31 -1.44 3.98 0.01
N ASP A 32 -2.73 3.87 0.37
CA ASP A 32 -3.52 2.65 0.33
C ASP A 32 -4.29 2.57 -0.99
N ILE A 33 -3.92 1.62 -1.84
CA ILE A 33 -4.28 1.56 -3.24
C ILE A 33 -5.04 0.27 -3.53
N ALA A 34 -6.27 0.41 -4.04
CA ALA A 34 -7.03 -0.67 -4.64
C ALA A 34 -6.85 -0.65 -6.16
N LEU A 35 -6.68 -1.82 -6.77
CA LEU A 35 -6.38 -1.98 -8.20
C LEU A 35 -7.41 -2.86 -8.89
N TYR A 36 -7.79 -2.50 -10.11
CA TYR A 36 -8.50 -3.36 -11.05
C TYR A 36 -7.67 -3.50 -12.33
N LEU A 37 -7.45 -4.74 -12.78
CA LEU A 37 -6.71 -5.06 -14.00
C LEU A 37 -7.46 -6.16 -14.77
N SER A 38 -7.91 -5.86 -15.98
CA SER A 38 -8.43 -6.86 -16.91
C SER A 38 -7.30 -7.75 -17.45
N PRO A 39 -7.59 -8.94 -18.01
CA PRO A 39 -6.57 -9.80 -18.61
C PRO A 39 -5.66 -9.04 -19.60
N GLY A 40 -4.35 -9.29 -19.51
CA GLY A 40 -3.32 -8.63 -20.33
C GLY A 40 -2.88 -7.24 -19.83
N GLU A 41 -3.58 -6.63 -18.88
CA GLU A 41 -3.18 -5.36 -18.30
C GLU A 41 -2.11 -5.51 -17.20
N HIS A 42 -1.39 -4.42 -16.98
CA HIS A 42 -0.43 -4.29 -15.88
C HIS A 42 -0.46 -2.88 -15.26
N PHE A 43 -0.02 -2.82 -14.01
CA PHE A 43 0.14 -1.60 -13.23
C PHE A 43 1.58 -1.47 -12.77
N LYS A 44 2.24 -0.36 -13.10
CA LYS A 44 3.60 -0.05 -12.69
C LYS A 44 3.55 1.04 -11.64
N THR A 45 4.10 0.77 -10.46
CA THR A 45 4.14 1.73 -9.35
C THR A 45 5.54 1.92 -8.82
N GLY A 46 5.86 3.16 -8.42
CA GLY A 46 7.04 3.44 -7.63
C GLY A 46 6.82 3.06 -6.18
N LEU A 47 7.89 2.60 -5.54
CA LEU A 47 8.00 2.43 -4.10
C LEU A 47 8.84 3.57 -3.54
N VAL A 48 8.39 4.16 -2.44
CA VAL A 48 9.08 5.28 -1.78
C VAL A 48 9.41 4.84 -0.36
N SER A 49 10.70 4.67 -0.07
CA SER A 49 11.16 4.24 1.26
C SER A 49 11.16 5.38 2.29
N ARG A 50 11.14 6.64 1.85
CA ARG A 50 11.19 7.83 2.70
C ARG A 50 10.21 8.88 2.21
N VAL A 51 9.16 9.13 2.98
CA VAL A 51 8.12 10.12 2.63
C VAL A 51 8.62 11.56 2.81
N ASP A 52 9.57 11.79 3.72
CA ASP A 52 10.18 13.10 3.97
C ASP A 52 11.18 13.52 2.86
N GLN A 53 11.68 12.55 2.10
CA GLN A 53 12.59 12.75 0.96
C GLN A 53 12.10 11.89 -0.21
N PRO A 54 11.00 12.30 -0.87
CA PRO A 54 10.32 11.44 -1.83
C PRO A 54 11.19 11.21 -3.07
N ALA A 55 11.69 9.99 -3.19
CA ALA A 55 12.38 9.47 -4.35
C ALA A 55 11.94 8.03 -4.60
N ILE A 56 11.91 7.61 -5.87
CA ILE A 56 11.59 6.24 -6.23
C ILE A 56 12.75 5.35 -5.80
N SER A 57 12.53 4.59 -4.72
CA SER A 57 13.48 3.62 -4.17
C SER A 57 13.42 2.29 -4.90
N GLY A 58 12.29 1.99 -5.55
CA GLY A 58 12.10 0.78 -6.33
C GLY A 58 10.87 0.88 -7.22
N ILE A 59 10.72 -0.07 -8.14
CA ILE A 59 9.58 -0.16 -9.04
C ILE A 59 8.98 -1.55 -8.92
N CYS A 60 7.66 -1.61 -8.78
CA CYS A 60 6.90 -2.86 -8.84
C CYS A 60 6.00 -2.83 -10.08
N THR A 61 5.99 -3.93 -10.85
CA THR A 61 5.06 -4.14 -11.96
C THR A 61 4.12 -5.29 -11.62
N LEU A 62 2.84 -5.00 -11.50
CA LEU A 62 1.79 -5.95 -11.19
C LEU A 62 1.03 -6.31 -12.47
N HIS A 63 1.00 -7.59 -12.81
CA HIS A 63 0.25 -8.10 -13.94
C HIS A 63 -1.13 -8.61 -13.50
N ALA A 64 -2.13 -8.54 -14.37
CA ALA A 64 -3.47 -9.03 -14.06
C ALA A 64 -3.51 -10.50 -13.60
N ALA A 65 -2.57 -11.34 -14.03
CA ALA A 65 -2.46 -12.75 -13.62
C ALA A 65 -1.98 -12.93 -12.16
N MET A 66 -1.41 -11.90 -11.54
CA MET A 66 -0.98 -11.95 -10.14
C MET A 66 -2.19 -11.78 -9.21
N PRO A 67 -2.17 -12.38 -8.00
CA PRO A 67 -3.28 -12.27 -7.04
C PRO A 67 -3.33 -10.92 -6.30
N VAL A 68 -2.54 -9.92 -6.71
CA VAL A 68 -2.41 -8.64 -6.03
C VAL A 68 -3.46 -7.65 -6.56
N ARG A 69 -4.34 -7.15 -5.69
CA ARG A 69 -5.24 -6.01 -5.98
C ARG A 69 -5.20 -4.91 -4.91
N GLY A 70 -4.39 -5.08 -3.87
CA GLY A 70 -4.14 -4.08 -2.85
C GLY A 70 -2.65 -3.76 -2.72
N ILE A 71 -2.31 -2.49 -2.56
CA ILE A 71 -0.99 -2.02 -2.15
C ILE A 71 -1.19 -1.06 -0.99
N ALA A 72 -0.35 -1.13 0.03
CA ALA A 72 -0.32 -0.13 1.09
C ALA A 72 1.10 0.10 1.54
N THR A 73 1.41 1.32 1.99
CA THR A 73 2.72 1.64 2.57
C THR A 73 2.55 2.34 3.90
N SER A 74 3.12 1.75 4.96
CA SER A 74 3.26 2.38 6.26
C SER A 74 4.70 2.88 6.40
N GLY A 75 4.90 4.16 6.73
CA GLY A 75 6.23 4.76 6.81
C GLY A 75 6.43 5.62 8.05
N TRP A 76 7.66 5.63 8.56
CA TRP A 76 8.12 6.52 9.62
C TRP A 76 8.04 7.98 9.16
N ARG A 77 7.53 8.88 10.01
CA ARG A 77 7.18 10.29 9.70
C ARG A 77 6.09 10.52 8.64
N GLY A 78 5.35 9.48 8.26
CA GLY A 78 4.10 9.63 7.53
C GLY A 78 2.97 10.22 8.39
N ARG A 79 1.74 10.18 7.90
CA ARG A 79 0.55 10.58 8.69
C ARG A 79 0.16 9.55 9.77
N SER A 80 0.82 8.39 9.77
CA SER A 80 0.56 7.27 10.68
C SER A 80 1.66 7.20 11.74
N PHE A 81 1.26 7.06 13.00
CA PHE A 81 2.18 6.83 14.12
C PHE A 81 2.66 5.37 14.06
N SER A 82 3.93 5.12 13.72
CA SER A 82 4.52 3.78 13.82
C SER A 82 5.35 3.65 15.10
N LEU A 83 5.27 2.48 15.73
CA LEU A 83 6.00 2.15 16.98
C LEU A 83 7.35 1.45 16.71
N GLY A 84 7.53 0.95 15.49
CA GLY A 84 8.73 0.25 15.04
C GLY A 84 9.79 1.20 14.47
N ILE A 85 10.87 0.61 13.94
CA ILE A 85 12.05 1.32 13.42
C ILE A 85 12.17 1.22 11.89
N ALA A 86 11.22 0.61 11.20
CA ALA A 86 11.23 0.54 9.74
C ALA A 86 10.97 1.92 9.14
N ASP A 87 11.84 2.37 8.22
CA ASP A 87 11.61 3.60 7.45
C ASP A 87 10.31 3.54 6.65
N ALA A 88 10.07 2.41 5.98
CA ALA A 88 8.82 2.09 5.31
C ALA A 88 8.60 0.58 5.17
N VAL A 89 7.34 0.19 5.16
CA VAL A 89 6.87 -1.16 4.83
C VAL A 89 5.79 -1.05 3.78
N THR A 90 6.06 -1.55 2.57
CA THR A 90 5.05 -1.70 1.52
C THR A 90 4.56 -3.14 1.47
N VAL A 91 3.24 -3.33 1.51
CA VAL A 91 2.59 -4.65 1.39
C VAL A 91 1.81 -4.71 0.08
N LEU A 92 1.96 -5.84 -0.62
CA LEU A 92 1.15 -6.24 -1.78
C LEU A 92 0.21 -7.36 -1.31
N ALA A 93 -1.10 -7.16 -1.44
CA ALA A 93 -2.10 -8.11 -0.94
C ALA A 93 -3.25 -8.31 -1.93
N ALA A 94 -4.16 -9.23 -1.60
CA ALA A 94 -5.34 -9.49 -2.42
C ALA A 94 -6.28 -8.29 -2.46
N HIS A 95 -6.36 -7.47 -1.40
CA HIS A 95 -7.27 -6.32 -1.27
C HIS A 95 -6.55 -5.16 -0.55
N ALA A 96 -6.96 -3.90 -0.78
CA ALA A 96 -6.29 -2.74 -0.19
C ALA A 96 -6.44 -2.70 1.33
N ALA A 97 -7.60 -3.07 1.88
CA ALA A 97 -7.82 -3.17 3.32
C ALA A 97 -6.85 -4.14 4.01
N GLN A 98 -6.57 -5.28 3.36
CA GLN A 98 -5.61 -6.26 3.88
C GLN A 98 -4.18 -5.72 3.83
N ALA A 99 -3.82 -5.03 2.74
CA ALA A 99 -2.50 -4.40 2.61
C ALA A 99 -2.29 -3.34 3.70
N ASP A 100 -3.27 -2.45 3.91
CA ASP A 100 -3.24 -1.36 4.91
C ASP A 100 -3.04 -1.92 6.34
N ALA A 101 -3.88 -2.90 6.72
CA ALA A 101 -3.72 -3.58 8.01
C ALA A 101 -2.33 -4.20 8.17
N ALA A 102 -1.88 -4.97 7.17
CA ALA A 102 -0.61 -5.68 7.23
C ALA A 102 0.57 -4.71 7.26
N ALA A 103 0.57 -3.64 6.46
CA ALA A 103 1.63 -2.64 6.44
C ALA A 103 1.75 -1.95 7.81
N THR A 104 0.62 -1.63 8.43
CA THR A 104 0.59 -1.06 9.78
C THR A 104 1.16 -2.02 10.83
N LEU A 105 0.69 -3.28 10.83
CA LEU A 105 1.14 -4.28 11.80
C LEU A 105 2.62 -4.61 11.65
N LEU A 106 3.08 -4.82 10.41
CA LEU A 106 4.48 -5.10 10.12
C LEU A 106 5.38 -3.91 10.45
N GLY A 107 4.99 -2.69 10.06
CA GLY A 107 5.74 -1.48 10.40
C GLY A 107 5.93 -1.29 11.91
N ASN A 108 4.92 -1.66 12.71
CA ASN A 108 5.00 -1.63 14.17
C ASN A 108 5.81 -2.79 14.76
N ALA A 109 5.83 -3.94 14.10
CA ALA A 109 6.52 -5.14 14.58
C ALA A 109 8.03 -5.13 14.30
N VAL A 110 8.52 -4.29 13.40
CA VAL A 110 9.96 -4.13 13.15
C VAL A 110 10.58 -3.37 14.32
N VAL A 111 11.20 -4.08 15.25
CA VAL A 111 11.87 -3.52 16.43
C VAL A 111 13.24 -4.17 16.62
N CYS A 112 14.16 -3.44 17.26
CA CYS A 112 15.46 -3.96 17.67
C CYS A 112 15.88 -3.26 18.96
N GLU A 113 16.49 -3.99 19.89
CA GLU A 113 17.10 -3.42 21.10
C GLU A 113 18.54 -3.04 20.78
N HIS A 114 18.79 -1.75 20.55
CA HIS A 114 20.13 -1.25 20.28
C HIS A 114 20.30 0.18 20.83
N PRO A 115 21.41 0.51 21.54
CA PRO A 115 21.61 1.85 22.13
C PRO A 115 21.53 3.02 21.14
N ALA A 116 21.80 2.77 19.86
CA ALA A 116 21.73 3.79 18.81
C ALA A 116 20.30 4.09 18.31
N ILE A 117 19.29 3.29 18.67
CA ILE A 117 17.90 3.53 18.26
C ILE A 117 17.28 4.55 19.22
N GLN A 118 16.93 5.72 18.69
CA GLN A 118 16.27 6.81 19.41
C GLN A 118 14.84 6.97 18.85
N ARG A 119 13.84 6.96 19.74
CA ARG A 119 12.40 7.03 19.40
C ARG A 119 11.85 8.43 19.60
#